data_AF-A0A536RVS4-F1
#
_entry.id   AF-A0A536RVS4-F1
#
_cell.length_a   1.000
_cell.length_b   1.000
_cell.length_c   1.000
_cell.angle_alpha   90.00
_cell.angle_beta   90.00
_cell.angle_gamma   90.00
#
_symmetry.space_group_name_H-M   'P 1'
#
loop_
_entity.id
_entity.type
_entity.pdbx_description
1 polymer ?
#
loop_
_entity_poly.entity_id
_entity_poly.type
_entity_poly.pdbx_seq_one_letter_code
_entity_poly.pdbx_strand_id
1 'polypeptide(L)'
;MIAFAVVLVMALLSPQTAAAAGKPLRFPSQPPIGTFDAGLLCPFPVYTEPVGPVQTITLFFDASGKVTKITFTGAGYELFRNVDTGKTVVLNVSGEGTLIPQADGSTLGFGAGPGLFGLFPGDSRGPALLQVFGRDTFTITAPDARGVTHITNLVLIGKVIDVCALLAV
;
A
#
# COMPACT_ATOMS: atom_id res chain seq x y z
N MET A 1 1.02 -9.59 -18.03
CA MET A 1 -0.07 -8.96 -17.23
C MET A 1 -0.30 -9.82 -16.00
N ILE A 2 0.41 -9.53 -14.92
CA ILE A 2 0.13 -10.16 -13.62
C ILE A 2 -0.99 -9.32 -13.01
N ALA A 3 -2.20 -9.88 -12.99
CA ALA A 3 -3.27 -9.35 -12.18
C ALA A 3 -2.79 -9.38 -10.72
N PHE A 4 -2.62 -8.23 -10.09
CA PHE A 4 -2.39 -8.13 -8.66
C PHE A 4 -3.71 -8.45 -7.95
N ALA A 5 -4.03 -9.74 -7.92
CA ALA A 5 -4.86 -10.26 -6.87
C ALA A 5 -4.07 -10.08 -5.58
N VAL A 6 -4.59 -9.27 -4.67
CA VAL A 6 -4.40 -9.58 -3.25
C VAL A 6 -4.88 -11.02 -3.12
N VAL A 7 -3.97 -11.98 -3.06
CA VAL A 7 -4.31 -13.37 -2.77
C VAL A 7 -4.72 -13.39 -1.31
N LEU A 8 -5.98 -13.02 -1.07
CA LEU A 8 -6.70 -13.36 0.14
C LEU A 8 -6.87 -14.88 0.05
N VAL A 9 -5.92 -15.63 0.63
CA VAL A 9 -6.05 -17.08 0.75
C VAL A 9 -7.36 -17.34 1.48
N MET A 10 -8.38 -17.79 0.75
CA MET A 10 -9.60 -18.35 1.31
C MET A 10 -9.26 -19.69 1.96
N ALA A 11 -8.63 -19.65 3.13
CA ALA A 11 -8.59 -20.77 4.05
C ALA A 11 -9.91 -20.81 4.84
N LEU A 12 -11.02 -21.03 4.13
CA LEU A 12 -12.32 -21.32 4.72
C LEU A 12 -12.51 -22.83 4.67
N LEU A 13 -12.24 -23.50 5.80
CA LEU A 13 -12.94 -24.68 6.33
C LEU A 13 -12.12 -25.25 7.48
N SER A 14 -12.12 -24.54 8.60
CA SER A 14 -11.86 -25.13 9.90
C SER A 14 -12.77 -24.40 10.88
N PRO A 15 -13.54 -25.10 11.73
CA PRO A 15 -14.32 -24.44 12.77
C PRO A 15 -13.31 -23.81 13.74
N GLN A 16 -12.94 -22.56 13.48
CA GLN A 16 -12.13 -21.79 14.41
C GLN A 16 -13.00 -21.59 15.64
N THR A 17 -12.62 -22.25 16.72
CA THR A 17 -13.14 -22.03 18.05
C THR A 17 -13.18 -20.53 18.31
N ALA A 18 -14.34 -20.05 18.75
CA ALA A 18 -14.64 -18.65 19.07
C ALA A 18 -13.85 -18.15 20.30
N ALA A 19 -12.52 -18.25 20.28
CA ALA A 19 -11.63 -17.98 21.41
C ALA A 19 -10.42 -17.09 21.04
N ALA A 20 -10.58 -16.23 20.02
CA ALA A 20 -9.67 -15.13 19.72
C ALA A 20 -10.42 -13.77 19.57
N ALA A 21 -11.62 -13.67 20.14
CA ALA A 21 -12.43 -12.46 20.09
C ALA A 21 -11.70 -11.28 20.77
N GLY A 22 -11.22 -10.32 19.97
CA GLY A 22 -10.85 -8.97 20.42
C GLY A 22 -9.36 -8.64 20.55
N LYS A 23 -8.42 -9.58 20.35
CA LYS A 23 -6.98 -9.24 20.36
C LYS A 23 -6.50 -8.84 18.97
N PRO A 24 -5.79 -7.70 18.81
CA PRO A 24 -5.25 -7.32 17.51
C PRO A 24 -4.20 -8.35 17.01
N LEU A 25 -4.25 -8.68 15.73
CA LEU A 25 -3.24 -9.52 15.09
C LEU A 25 -2.12 -8.64 14.55
N ARG A 26 -0.85 -8.99 14.81
CA ARG A 26 0.33 -8.23 14.37
C ARG A 26 1.27 -9.10 13.55
N PHE A 27 1.75 -8.56 12.44
CA PHE A 27 2.72 -9.24 11.56
C PHE A 27 3.51 -8.21 10.74
N PRO A 28 4.71 -8.55 10.26
CA PRO A 28 5.46 -7.68 9.36
C PRO A 28 4.69 -7.45 8.05
N SER A 29 4.69 -6.19 7.59
CA SER A 29 4.23 -5.81 6.26
C SER A 29 5.00 -6.55 5.18
N GLN A 30 4.34 -6.73 4.04
CA GLN A 30 4.88 -7.41 2.87
C GLN A 30 4.96 -6.40 1.72
N PRO A 31 5.94 -5.48 1.74
CA PRO A 31 6.12 -4.53 0.65
C PRO A 31 6.45 -5.28 -0.66
N PRO A 32 6.11 -4.71 -1.82
CA PRO A 32 6.35 -5.36 -3.10
C PRO A 32 7.85 -5.57 -3.35
N ILE A 33 8.18 -6.74 -3.88
CA ILE A 33 9.52 -7.09 -4.37
C ILE A 33 9.39 -7.46 -5.84
N GLY A 34 10.17 -6.79 -6.70
CA GLY A 34 10.20 -7.06 -8.12
C GLY A 34 10.08 -5.80 -8.97
N THR A 35 9.76 -5.99 -10.26
CA THR A 35 9.73 -4.92 -11.25
C THR A 35 8.30 -4.59 -11.66
N PHE A 36 7.98 -3.30 -11.65
CA PHE A 36 6.83 -2.74 -12.35
C PHE A 36 7.24 -2.36 -13.77
N ASP A 37 6.45 -2.79 -14.75
CA ASP A 37 6.65 -2.41 -16.15
C ASP A 37 6.49 -0.90 -16.34
N ALA A 38 7.14 -0.39 -17.39
CA ALA A 38 6.97 0.99 -17.82
C ALA A 38 5.48 1.34 -18.04
N GLY A 39 5.07 2.51 -17.57
CA GLY A 39 3.69 3.00 -17.61
C GLY A 39 2.80 2.54 -16.45
N LEU A 40 3.24 1.59 -15.62
CA LEU A 40 2.49 1.20 -14.42
C LEU A 40 2.64 2.21 -13.29
N LEU A 41 3.87 2.67 -13.04
CA LEU A 41 4.17 3.68 -12.00
C LEU A 41 4.92 4.87 -12.59
N CYS A 42 6.00 4.60 -13.33
CA CYS A 42 6.82 5.59 -14.01
C CYS A 42 6.87 5.31 -15.52
N PRO A 43 7.32 6.26 -16.37
CA PRO A 43 7.48 6.02 -17.81
C PRO A 43 8.53 4.97 -18.20
N PHE A 44 9.29 4.47 -17.24
CA PHE A 44 10.33 3.43 -17.37
C PHE A 44 10.08 2.32 -16.34
N PRO A 45 10.65 1.12 -16.52
CA PRO A 45 10.47 0.03 -15.57
C PRO A 45 11.17 0.33 -14.24
N VAL A 46 10.49 0.03 -13.13
CA VAL A 46 10.98 0.32 -11.77
C VAL A 46 11.05 -0.97 -10.96
N TYR A 47 12.24 -1.32 -10.50
CA TYR A 47 12.43 -2.38 -9.51
C TYR A 47 12.29 -1.82 -8.10
N THR A 48 11.68 -2.60 -7.20
CA THR A 48 11.51 -2.27 -5.78
C THR A 48 11.82 -3.46 -4.88
N GLU A 49 12.34 -3.19 -3.69
CA GLU A 49 12.46 -4.15 -2.58
C GLU A 49 12.62 -3.43 -1.23
N PRO A 50 12.23 -4.03 -0.09
CA PRO A 50 12.51 -3.46 1.22
C PRO A 50 14.00 -3.50 1.54
N VAL A 51 14.46 -2.49 2.28
CA VAL A 51 15.83 -2.41 2.81
C VAL A 51 15.78 -2.37 4.34
N GLY A 52 16.22 -3.44 4.99
CA GLY A 52 16.24 -3.51 6.44
C GLY A 52 14.84 -3.78 7.04
N PRO A 53 14.42 -3.07 8.11
CA PRO A 53 13.15 -3.34 8.76
C PRO A 53 11.96 -2.99 7.84
N VAL A 54 10.89 -3.76 7.98
CA VAL A 54 9.59 -3.49 7.37
C VAL A 54 8.60 -3.07 8.45
N GLN A 55 7.59 -2.29 8.07
CA GLN A 55 6.56 -1.85 9.00
C GLN A 55 5.80 -3.04 9.59
N THR A 56 5.17 -2.85 10.74
CA THR A 56 4.23 -3.81 11.33
C THR A 56 2.81 -3.46 10.91
N ILE A 57 2.09 -4.45 10.37
CA ILE A 57 0.65 -4.40 10.16
C ILE A 57 -0.04 -4.89 11.44
N THR A 58 -1.05 -4.14 11.89
CA THR A 58 -1.95 -4.57 12.96
C THR A 58 -3.39 -4.61 12.45
N LEU A 59 -4.03 -5.78 12.55
CA LEU A 59 -5.46 -5.96 12.27
C LEU A 59 -6.25 -5.89 13.58
N PHE A 60 -7.30 -5.07 13.59
CA PHE A 60 -8.25 -4.97 14.68
C PHE A 60 -9.58 -5.58 14.25
N PHE A 61 -10.25 -6.25 15.18
CA PHE A 61 -11.47 -7.01 14.91
C PHE A 61 -12.60 -6.58 15.83
N ASP A 62 -13.85 -6.69 15.37
CA ASP A 62 -15.02 -6.61 16.24
C ASP A 62 -15.30 -7.94 16.96
N ALA A 63 -16.37 -7.99 17.76
CA ALA A 63 -16.77 -9.19 18.50
C ALA A 63 -17.17 -10.37 17.60
N SER A 64 -17.51 -10.12 16.34
CA SER A 64 -17.82 -11.15 15.34
C SER A 64 -16.57 -11.67 14.61
N GLY A 65 -15.40 -11.07 14.86
CA GLY A 65 -14.14 -11.42 14.20
C GLY A 65 -13.96 -10.71 12.85
N LYS A 66 -14.79 -9.71 12.50
CA LYS A 66 -14.62 -8.93 11.27
C LYS A 66 -13.55 -7.86 11.46
N VAL A 67 -12.69 -7.64 10.47
CA VAL A 67 -11.69 -6.56 10.48
C VAL A 67 -12.39 -5.20 10.47
N THR A 68 -12.08 -4.34 11.44
CA THR A 68 -12.63 -2.98 11.58
C THR A 68 -11.59 -1.90 11.31
N LYS A 69 -10.31 -2.21 11.47
CA LYS A 69 -9.20 -1.27 11.25
C LYS A 69 -7.92 -2.04 10.95
N ILE A 70 -7.12 -1.50 10.04
CA ILE A 70 -5.77 -1.97 9.72
C ILE A 70 -4.83 -0.79 9.96
N THR A 71 -3.74 -0.99 10.70
CA THR A 71 -2.74 0.07 10.89
C THR A 71 -1.36 -0.39 10.46
N PHE A 72 -0.58 0.54 9.92
CA PHE A 72 0.81 0.37 9.51
C PHE A 72 1.67 1.26 10.41
N THR A 73 2.64 0.68 11.10
CA THR A 73 3.47 1.42 12.08
C THR A 73 4.90 0.88 12.12
N GLY A 74 5.81 1.69 12.63
CA GLY A 74 7.23 1.32 12.78
C GLY A 74 8.07 1.70 11.57
N ALA A 75 9.33 1.28 11.60
CA ALA A 75 10.31 1.62 10.58
C ALA A 75 10.04 0.86 9.27
N GLY A 76 10.22 1.54 8.15
CA GLY A 76 10.17 0.97 6.81
C GLY A 76 11.07 1.75 5.86
N TYR A 77 11.83 1.04 5.05
CA TYR A 77 12.63 1.63 3.98
C TYR A 77 12.50 0.80 2.72
N GLU A 78 12.40 1.46 1.57
CA GLU A 78 12.25 0.80 0.28
C GLU A 78 13.28 1.33 -0.71
N LEU A 79 13.96 0.42 -1.40
CA LEU A 79 14.81 0.72 -2.54
C LEU A 79 13.92 0.81 -3.78
N PHE A 80 14.10 1.87 -4.55
CA PHE A 80 13.60 1.95 -5.92
C PHE A 80 14.78 2.06 -6.88
N ARG A 81 14.67 1.37 -8.03
CA ARG A 81 15.67 1.40 -9.09
C ARG A 81 15.01 1.59 -10.44
N ASN A 82 15.47 2.58 -11.21
CA ASN A 82 15.21 2.63 -12.64
C ASN A 82 15.96 1.48 -13.31
N VAL A 83 15.24 0.54 -13.92
CA VAL A 83 15.85 -0.67 -14.51
C VAL A 83 16.70 -0.33 -15.72
N ASP A 84 16.35 0.71 -16.48
CA ASP A 84 17.03 1.07 -17.72
C ASP A 84 18.38 1.76 -17.44
N THR A 85 18.44 2.62 -16.42
CA THR A 85 19.65 3.40 -16.10
C THR A 85 20.44 2.85 -14.92
N GLY A 86 19.84 1.96 -14.12
CA GLY A 86 20.43 1.44 -12.89
C GLY A 86 20.42 2.42 -11.71
N LYS A 87 19.90 3.64 -11.88
CA LYS A 87 19.82 4.62 -10.81
C LYS A 87 18.92 4.15 -9.68
N THR A 88 19.37 4.36 -8.44
CA THR A 88 18.66 3.95 -7.24
C THR A 88 18.34 5.12 -6.31
N VAL A 89 17.30 4.93 -5.49
CA VAL A 89 17.03 5.75 -4.31
C VAL A 89 16.48 4.84 -3.22
N VAL A 90 16.89 5.07 -1.97
CA VAL A 90 16.28 4.43 -0.80
C VAL A 90 15.41 5.46 -0.09
N LEU A 91 14.13 5.14 0.08
CA LEU A 91 13.14 6.04 0.66
C LEU A 91 12.73 5.54 2.05
N ASN A 92 12.64 6.47 3.00
CA ASN A 92 11.98 6.22 4.28
C ASN A 92 10.46 6.19 4.06
N VAL A 93 9.82 5.09 4.42
CA VAL A 93 8.37 4.86 4.35
C VAL A 93 7.80 4.51 5.73
N SER A 94 8.42 5.05 6.79
CA SER A 94 8.06 4.76 8.20
C SER A 94 6.82 5.53 8.69
N GLY A 95 6.18 6.31 7.82
CA GLY A 95 4.95 7.02 8.13
C GLY A 95 3.83 6.06 8.54
N GLU A 96 3.00 6.49 9.49
CA GLU A 96 1.87 5.68 9.92
C GLU A 96 0.75 5.70 8.88
N GLY A 97 0.08 4.55 8.74
CA GLY A 97 -1.07 4.39 7.87
C GLY A 97 -2.23 3.76 8.62
N THR A 98 -3.45 4.15 8.28
CA THR A 98 -4.68 3.52 8.76
C THR A 98 -5.61 3.26 7.60
N LEU A 99 -6.14 2.05 7.52
CA LEU A 99 -7.22 1.68 6.61
C LEU A 99 -8.45 1.26 7.43
N ILE A 100 -9.61 1.74 7.01
CA ILE A 100 -10.90 1.44 7.62
C ILE A 100 -11.81 0.82 6.55
N PRO A 101 -12.02 -0.52 6.59
CA PRO A 101 -12.95 -1.19 5.70
C PRO A 101 -14.37 -0.64 5.86
N GLN A 102 -15.06 -0.42 4.75
CA GLN A 102 -16.43 0.09 4.71
C GLN A 102 -17.43 -1.03 4.39
N ALA A 103 -18.72 -0.76 4.62
CA ALA A 103 -19.79 -1.74 4.37
C ALA A 103 -20.04 -1.99 2.88
N ASP A 104 -19.75 -1.02 2.02
CA ASP A 104 -19.90 -1.10 0.56
C ASP A 104 -18.72 -1.82 -0.14
N GLY A 105 -17.76 -2.35 0.64
CA GLY A 105 -16.56 -3.01 0.14
C GLY A 105 -15.41 -2.06 -0.19
N SER A 106 -15.61 -0.75 -0.10
CA SER A 106 -14.52 0.23 -0.19
C SER A 106 -13.69 0.25 1.11
N THR A 107 -12.59 0.99 1.09
CA THR A 107 -11.74 1.20 2.26
C THR A 107 -11.28 2.65 2.32
N LEU A 108 -11.48 3.31 3.46
CA LEU A 108 -10.95 4.65 3.70
C LEU A 108 -9.51 4.55 4.19
N GLY A 109 -8.62 5.33 3.59
CA GLY A 109 -7.21 5.41 3.94
C GLY A 109 -6.82 6.77 4.51
N PHE A 110 -5.95 6.74 5.51
CA PHE A 110 -5.35 7.90 6.15
C PHE A 110 -3.87 7.63 6.37
N GLY A 111 -3.02 8.55 5.96
CA GLY A 111 -1.58 8.46 6.18
C GLY A 111 -1.03 9.70 6.88
N ALA A 112 0.05 9.49 7.64
CA ALA A 112 0.91 10.55 8.15
C ALA A 112 2.37 10.18 7.89
N GLY A 113 2.99 10.94 6.99
CA GLY A 113 4.26 10.62 6.36
C GLY A 113 5.50 10.72 7.26
N PRO A 114 6.64 10.19 6.78
CA PRO A 114 6.91 9.91 5.37
C PRO A 114 6.25 8.62 4.84
N GLY A 115 5.35 8.75 3.87
CA GLY A 115 4.59 7.66 3.24
C GLY A 115 4.85 7.56 1.74
N LEU A 116 4.44 6.45 1.12
CA LEU A 116 4.65 6.18 -0.30
C LEU A 116 3.35 5.75 -0.98
N PHE A 117 3.12 6.27 -2.17
CA PHE A 117 2.06 5.83 -3.07
C PHE A 117 2.65 5.36 -4.40
N GLY A 118 2.40 4.09 -4.73
CA GLY A 118 2.41 3.62 -6.12
C GLY A 118 1.00 3.73 -6.67
N LEU A 119 0.77 4.72 -7.54
CA LEU A 119 -0.52 4.99 -8.18
C LEU A 119 -0.47 4.41 -9.59
N PHE A 120 -1.42 3.53 -9.91
CA PHE A 120 -1.51 2.85 -11.20
C PHE A 120 -2.39 3.62 -12.19
N PRO A 121 -2.41 3.25 -13.49
CA PRO A 121 -3.39 3.77 -14.43
C PRO A 121 -4.83 3.57 -13.93
N GLY A 122 -5.59 4.66 -13.84
CA GLY A 122 -6.96 4.66 -13.30
C GLY A 122 -7.06 5.18 -11.86
N ASP A 123 -5.93 5.26 -11.14
CA ASP A 123 -5.90 5.89 -9.82
C ASP A 123 -5.93 7.41 -9.92
N SER A 124 -6.47 8.06 -8.89
CA SER A 124 -6.41 9.50 -8.70
C SER A 124 -4.95 9.95 -8.62
N ARG A 125 -4.51 10.75 -9.61
CA ARG A 125 -3.12 11.21 -9.82
C ARG A 125 -2.16 10.13 -10.33
N GLY A 126 -2.66 8.98 -10.79
CA GLY A 126 -1.87 7.92 -11.42
C GLY A 126 -1.82 8.00 -12.95
N PRO A 127 -0.87 7.31 -13.61
CA PRO A 127 0.22 6.56 -12.99
C PRO A 127 1.29 7.49 -12.39
N ALA A 128 1.76 7.18 -11.19
CA ALA A 128 2.82 7.93 -10.51
C ALA A 128 3.44 7.14 -9.35
N LEU A 129 4.70 7.47 -9.01
CA LEU A 129 5.34 7.03 -7.77
C LEU A 129 5.65 8.26 -6.91
N LEU A 130 4.92 8.42 -5.81
CA LEU A 130 4.95 9.64 -4.99
C LEU A 130 5.35 9.33 -3.56
N GLN A 131 6.30 10.09 -3.01
CA GLN A 131 6.60 10.08 -1.58
C GLN A 131 5.98 11.32 -0.93
N VAL A 132 5.26 11.13 0.17
CA VAL A 132 4.48 12.18 0.85
C VAL A 132 5.04 12.40 2.25
N PHE A 133 5.46 13.62 2.54
CA PHE A 133 5.86 14.11 3.86
C PHE A 133 4.77 15.04 4.37
N GLY A 134 3.79 14.48 5.08
CA GLY A 134 2.65 15.23 5.57
C GLY A 134 1.48 14.32 5.87
N ARG A 135 0.26 14.70 5.49
CA ARG A 135 -0.95 13.91 5.69
C ARG A 135 -1.62 13.59 4.38
N ASP A 136 -2.26 12.44 4.31
CA ASP A 136 -3.03 12.03 3.15
C ASP A 136 -4.35 11.37 3.56
N THR A 137 -5.34 11.50 2.69
CA THR A 137 -6.60 10.77 2.78
C THR A 137 -6.99 10.26 1.40
N PHE A 138 -7.52 9.06 1.34
CA PHE A 138 -7.92 8.44 0.08
C PHE A 138 -9.01 7.39 0.28
N THR A 139 -9.58 6.92 -0.81
CA THR A 139 -10.52 5.80 -0.83
C THR A 139 -10.01 4.74 -1.79
N ILE A 140 -9.85 3.51 -1.31
CA ILE A 140 -9.68 2.33 -2.17
C ILE A 140 -11.09 1.85 -2.51
N THR A 141 -11.44 1.77 -3.79
CA THR A 141 -12.76 1.30 -4.23
C THR A 141 -12.97 -0.17 -3.88
N ALA A 142 -14.23 -0.60 -3.84
CA ALA A 142 -14.52 -2.03 -3.97
C ALA A 142 -13.93 -2.56 -5.30
N PRO A 143 -13.55 -3.84 -5.37
CA PRO A 143 -13.07 -4.44 -6.61
C PRO A 143 -14.10 -4.33 -7.73
N ASP A 144 -13.65 -3.96 -8.93
CA ASP A 144 -14.50 -3.93 -10.12
C ASP A 144 -14.79 -5.35 -10.64
N ALA A 145 -15.48 -5.46 -11.79
CA ALA A 145 -15.81 -6.74 -12.41
C ALA A 145 -14.57 -7.57 -12.82
N ARG A 146 -13.38 -6.96 -12.86
CA ARG A 146 -12.09 -7.61 -13.16
C ARG A 146 -11.28 -7.87 -11.89
N GLY A 147 -11.82 -7.55 -10.72
CA GLY A 147 -11.15 -7.69 -9.42
C GLY A 147 -10.12 -6.59 -9.14
N VAL A 148 -10.15 -5.48 -9.88
CA VAL A 148 -9.21 -4.36 -9.72
C VAL A 148 -9.81 -3.33 -8.77
N THR A 149 -9.00 -2.85 -7.83
CA THR A 149 -9.34 -1.72 -6.96
C THR A 149 -8.59 -0.47 -7.41
N HIS A 150 -9.17 0.70 -7.14
CA HIS A 150 -8.57 1.99 -7.49
C HIS A 150 -8.45 2.89 -6.28
N ILE A 151 -7.38 3.67 -6.22
CA ILE A 151 -7.25 4.79 -5.29
C ILE A 151 -7.98 5.99 -5.88
N THR A 152 -8.97 6.50 -5.16
CA THR A 152 -9.79 7.66 -5.55
C THR A 152 -9.80 8.70 -4.43
N ASN A 153 -10.25 9.91 -4.74
CA ASN A 153 -10.34 11.02 -3.78
C ASN A 153 -9.03 11.27 -3.02
N LEU A 154 -7.88 11.09 -3.67
CA LEU A 154 -6.58 11.24 -3.04
C LEU A 154 -6.28 12.72 -2.78
N VAL A 155 -6.29 13.08 -1.50
CA VAL A 155 -5.89 14.39 -1.00
C VAL A 155 -4.54 14.25 -0.31
N LEU A 156 -3.57 15.06 -0.74
CA LEU A 156 -2.23 15.10 -0.20
C LEU A 156 -1.99 16.50 0.40
N ILE A 157 -1.57 16.55 1.65
CA ILE A 157 -1.25 17.78 2.38
C ILE A 157 0.20 17.68 2.85
N GLY A 158 1.03 18.67 2.52
CA GLY A 158 2.45 18.71 2.87
C GLY A 158 3.33 18.62 1.63
N LYS A 159 4.56 18.11 1.80
CA LYS A 159 5.53 18.01 0.71
C LYS A 159 5.34 16.69 -0.03
N VAL A 160 5.25 16.76 -1.35
CA VAL A 160 5.19 15.58 -2.23
C VAL A 160 6.44 15.56 -3.09
N ILE A 161 7.09 14.41 -3.17
CA ILE A 161 8.24 14.15 -4.03
C ILE A 161 7.80 13.20 -5.13
N ASP A 162 8.05 13.59 -6.38
CA ASP A 162 7.94 12.71 -7.53
C ASP A 162 9.19 11.83 -7.61
N VAL A 163 9.03 10.55 -7.27
CA VAL A 163 10.12 9.57 -7.25
C VAL A 163 10.51 9.18 -8.68
N CYS A 164 9.57 9.21 -9.63
CA CYS A 164 9.89 8.98 -11.04
C CYS A 164 10.85 10.06 -11.55
N ALA A 165 10.61 11.33 -11.22
CA ALA A 165 11.53 12.41 -11.58
C ALA A 165 12.91 12.25 -10.92
N LEU A 166 12.97 11.78 -9.67
CA LEU A 166 14.25 11.47 -9.01
C LEU A 166 15.03 10.36 -9.74
N LEU A 167 14.32 9.36 -10.28
CA LEU A 167 14.89 8.19 -10.93
C LEU A 167 15.17 8.36 -12.44
N ALA A 168 14.63 9.40 -13.07
CA ALA A 168 14.71 9.60 -14.52
C ALA A 168 16.09 10.06 -15.05
N VAL A 169 16.96 10.56 -14.17
CA VAL A 169 18.28 11.15 -14.54
C VAL A 169 19.40 10.17 -14.36
#